data_AF-A0A661LBP7-F1
#
_entry.id   AF-A0A661LBP7-F1
#
_cell.length_a   1.000
_cell.length_b   1.000
_cell.length_c   1.000
_cell.angle_alpha   90.00
_cell.angle_beta   90.00
_cell.angle_gamma   90.00
#
_symmetry.space_group_name_H-M   'P 1'
#
loop_
_entity.id
_entity.type
_entity.pdbx_description
1 polymer ?
#
loop_
_entity_poly.entity_id
_entity_poly.type
_entity_poly.pdbx_seq_one_letter_code
_entity_poly.pdbx_strand_id
1 'polypeptide(L)' 'SEMDKRLPQLRDAILTLLSSKTFKDIGDLSGKYQLRAEILATLNRYLKTGKVNNVYFTEFIVQ' A
#
# COMPACT_ATOMS: atom_id res chain seq x y z
N SER A 1 15.93 -9.14 4.67
CA SER A 1 14.64 -9.63 5.20
C SER A 1 13.79 -10.24 4.06
N GLU A 2 12.68 -10.93 4.34
CA GLU A 2 11.76 -11.37 3.25
C GLU A 2 11.27 -10.17 2.43
N MET A 3 11.01 -9.04 3.10
CA MET A 3 10.64 -7.77 2.46
C MET A 3 11.64 -7.36 1.38
N ASP A 4 12.94 -7.34 1.70
CA ASP A 4 13.97 -6.90 0.75
C ASP A 4 14.03 -7.80 -0.50
N LYS A 5 13.86 -9.11 -0.32
CA LYS A 5 13.86 -10.09 -1.42
C LYS A 5 12.62 -9.98 -2.32
N ARG A 6 11.52 -9.44 -1.79
CA ARG A 6 10.24 -9.28 -2.50
C ARG A 6 9.97 -7.84 -2.92
N LEU A 7 10.89 -6.92 -2.66
CA LEU A 7 10.68 -5.49 -2.86
C LEU A 7 10.19 -5.14 -4.28
N PRO A 8 10.69 -5.76 -5.37
CA PRO A 8 10.15 -5.51 -6.71
C PRO A 8 8.66 -5.84 -6.83
N GLN A 9 8.23 -7.03 -6.36
CA GLN A 9 6.84 -7.46 -6.44
C GLN A 9 5.92 -6.64 -5.53
N LEU A 10 6.40 -6.24 -4.36
CA LEU A 10 5.64 -5.41 -3.44
C LEU A 10 5.41 -4.00 -4.01
N ARG A 11 6.43 -3.42 -4.66
CA ARG A 11 6.31 -2.12 -5.33
C ARG A 11 5.33 -2.18 -6.49
N ASP A 12 5.44 -3.22 -7.32
CA ASP A 12 4.53 -3.45 -8.45
C ASP A 12 3.06 -3.60 -7.99
N ALA A 13 2.82 -4.36 -6.92
CA ALA A 13 1.49 -4.53 -6.35
C ALA A 13 0.92 -3.21 -5.80
N ILE A 14 1.75 -2.38 -5.14
CA ILE A 14 1.33 -1.05 -4.67
C ILE A 14 1.02 -0.13 -5.87
N LEU A 15 1.87 -0.11 -6.90
CA LEU A 15 1.64 0.71 -8.09
C LEU A 15 0.34 0.33 -8.81
N THR A 16 0.08 -0.97 -8.94
CA THR A 16 -1.17 -1.49 -9.51
C THR A 16 -2.38 -1.07 -8.68
N LEU A 17 -2.29 -1.18 -7.35
CA LEU A 17 -3.34 -0.72 -6.44
C LEU A 17 -3.60 0.79 -6.61
N LEU A 18 -2.56 1.61 -6.62
CA LEU A 18 -2.68 3.07 -6.73
C LEU A 18 -3.26 3.49 -8.08
N SER A 19 -2.87 2.83 -9.16
CA SER A 19 -3.40 3.08 -10.52
C SER A 19 -4.91 2.81 -10.64
N SER A 20 -5.49 2.05 -9.71
CA SER A 20 -6.94 1.78 -9.68
C SER A 20 -7.76 2.84 -8.92
N LYS A 21 -7.10 3.81 -8.26
CA LYS A 21 -7.77 4.80 -7.41
C LYS A 21 -8.05 6.11 -8.15
N THR A 22 -9.19 6.71 -7.85
CA THR A 22 -9.52 8.07 -8.25
C THR A 22 -9.15 9.07 -7.16
N PHE A 23 -9.08 10.35 -7.51
CA PHE A 23 -8.89 11.43 -6.53
C PHE A 23 -9.92 11.37 -5.40
N LYS A 24 -11.19 11.11 -5.75
CA LYS A 24 -12.29 11.02 -4.78
C LYS A 24 -12.08 9.90 -3.76
N ASP A 25 -11.47 8.79 -4.18
CA ASP A 25 -11.26 7.63 -3.30
C ASP A 25 -10.21 7.89 -2.21
N ILE A 26 -9.32 8.87 -2.42
CA ILE A 26 -8.14 9.07 -1.57
C ILE A 26 -7.98 10.52 -1.06
N GLY A 27 -8.87 11.42 -1.48
CA GLY A 27 -8.77 12.86 -1.20
C GLY A 27 -9.07 13.22 0.24
N ASP A 28 -9.97 12.47 0.90
CA ASP A 28 -10.33 12.70 2.29
C ASP A 28 -9.59 11.75 3.27
N LEU A 29 -9.77 12.01 4.58
CA LEU A 29 -9.11 11.23 5.62
C LEU A 29 -9.56 9.76 5.64
N SER A 30 -10.83 9.49 5.35
CA SER A 30 -11.39 8.14 5.32
C SER A 30 -10.77 7.33 4.18
N GLY A 31 -10.68 7.92 3.00
CA GLY A 31 -10.01 7.36 1.82
C GLY A 31 -8.55 7.04 2.08
N LYS A 32 -7.82 7.92 2.78
CA LYS A 32 -6.43 7.66 3.20
C LYS A 32 -6.33 6.48 4.18
N TYR A 33 -7.25 6.34 5.12
CA TYR A 33 -7.28 5.18 6.02
C TYR A 33 -7.60 3.89 5.26
N GLN A 34 -8.56 3.94 4.34
CA GLN A 34 -8.91 2.80 3.49
C GLN A 34 -7.72 2.37 2.63
N LEU A 35 -7.05 3.31 1.96
CA LEU A 35 -5.86 3.03 1.16
C LEU A 35 -4.74 2.41 2.00
N ARG A 36 -4.51 2.90 3.23
CA ARG A 36 -3.54 2.29 4.14
C ARG A 36 -3.87 0.83 4.45
N ALA A 37 -5.15 0.54 4.74
CA ALA A 37 -5.61 -0.81 5.02
C ALA A 37 -5.45 -1.74 3.80
N GLU A 38 -5.76 -1.25 2.60
CA GLU A 38 -5.59 -1.99 1.35
C GLU A 38 -4.13 -2.28 1.01
N ILE A 39 -3.23 -1.31 1.23
CA ILE A 39 -1.78 -1.52 1.07
C ILE A 39 -1.30 -2.57 2.08
N LEU A 40 -1.69 -2.45 3.35
CA LEU A 40 -1.31 -3.42 4.39
C LEU A 40 -1.76 -4.85 4.03
N ALA A 41 -3.01 -5.00 3.62
CA ALA A 41 -3.57 -6.28 3.19
C ALA A 41 -2.85 -6.80 1.94
N THR A 42 -2.57 -5.93 0.97
CA THR A 42 -1.85 -6.29 -0.26
C THR A 42 -0.46 -6.79 0.06
N LEU A 43 0.35 -6.04 0.81
CA LEU A 43 1.70 -6.45 1.20
C LEU A 43 1.71 -7.81 1.90
N ASN A 44 0.80 -8.02 2.86
CA ASN A 44 0.73 -9.26 3.63
C ASN A 44 0.31 -10.48 2.80
N ARG A 45 -0.36 -10.32 1.64
CA ARG A 45 -0.64 -11.44 0.73
C ARG A 45 0.60 -11.99 0.04
N TYR A 46 1.65 -11.18 -0.11
CA TYR A 46 2.90 -11.58 -0.77
C TYR A 46 3.94 -12.14 0.20
N LEU A 47 3.83 -11.83 1.49
CA LEU A 47 4.74 -12.33 2.51
C LEU A 47 4.30 -13.73 2.95
N LYS A 48 5.25 -14.65 3.05
CA LYS A 48 5.02 -16.03 3.49
C LYS A 48 5.41 -16.24 4.94
N THR A 49 6.46 -15.57 5.41
CA THR A 49 7.01 -15.75 6.77
C THR A 49 7.06 -14.46 7.54
N GLY A 50 7.21 -13.31 6.87
CA GLY A 50 7.09 -11.98 7.45
C GLY A 50 5.65 -11.48 7.51
N LYS A 51 5.44 -10.43 8.31
CA LYS A 51 4.17 -9.71 8.40
C LYS A 51 4.43 -8.21 8.50
N VAL A 52 3.75 -7.42 7.69
CA VAL A 52 3.66 -5.97 7.84
C VAL A 52 2.59 -5.69 8.89
N ASN A 53 2.97 -4.98 9.95
CA ASN A 53 2.05 -4.63 11.04
C ASN A 53 1.40 -3.26 10.84
N ASN A 54 2.09 -2.33 10.18
CA ASN A 54 1.55 -1.01 9.91
C ASN A 54 2.15 -0.38 8.65
N VAL A 55 1.43 0.57 8.06
CA VAL A 55 1.85 1.34 6.89
C VAL A 55 1.70 2.83 7.22
N TYR A 56 2.77 3.59 7.07
CA TYR A 56 2.79 5.03 7.34
C TYR A 56 3.00 5.79 6.04
N PHE A 57 2.17 6.81 5.79
CA PHE A 57 2.40 7.75 4.71
C PHE A 57 3.22 8.90 5.27
N THR A 58 4.44 9.09 4.75
CA THR A 58 5.29 10.22 5.11
C THR A 58 4.91 11.46 4.31
N GLU A 59 4.52 11.26 3.05
CA GLU A 59 4.05 12.30 2.15
C GLU A 59 2.83 11.80 1.39
N PHE A 60 1.90 12.71 1.12
CA PHE A 60 0.68 12.40 0.39
C PHE A 60 0.29 13.60 -0.48
N ILE A 61 0.83 13.62 -1.70
CA ILE A 61 0.59 14.66 -2.69
C ILE A 61 -0.37 14.10 -3.73
N VAL A 62 -1.45 14.81 -4.00
CA VAL A 62 -2.39 14.49 -5.09
C VAL A 62 -2.45 15.73 -5.98
N GLN A 63 -2.21 15.55 -7.28
CA GLN A 63 -2.21 16.59 -8.31
C GLN A 63 -3.38 16.38 -9.27
#